data_AF-A0A8E2HB50-F1
#
_entry.id   AF-A0A8E2HB50-F1
#
_cell.length_a   1.000
_cell.length_b   1.000
_cell.length_c   1.000
_cell.angle_alpha   90.00
_cell.angle_beta   90.00
_cell.angle_gamma   90.00
#
_symmetry.space_group_name_H-M   'P 1'
#
loop_
_entity.id
_entity.type
_entity.pdbx_description
1 polymer ?
#
loop_
_entity_poly.entity_id
_entity_poly.type
_entity_poly.pdbx_seq_one_letter_code
_entity_poly.pdbx_strand_id
1 'polypeptide(L)'
;MTDRRQFLASSAACITAGISGTKATGNVGIQRAKWDAAMRQFHDKEAEREHFAATVHDPAYERSQAGGPRVDKAINDKIDRLTEELSNLRWKLINMPAPDSKAVMWKLDYLLEDNCDGYTHGYHMDCFTQTLADLRRLMGDA
;
A
#
# COMPACT_ATOMS: atom_id res chain seq x y z
N MET A 1 -8.89 57.71 -26.00
CA MET A 1 -9.58 56.46 -26.36
C MET A 1 -9.43 56.25 -27.86
N THR A 2 -8.47 55.42 -28.25
CA THR A 2 -8.41 54.86 -29.61
C THR A 2 -7.74 53.50 -29.49
N ASP A 3 -8.54 52.46 -29.60
CA ASP A 3 -8.14 51.07 -29.41
C ASP A 3 -7.34 50.59 -30.63
N ARG A 4 -6.11 50.12 -30.36
CA ARG A 4 -5.18 49.53 -31.32
C ARG A 4 -5.36 48.03 -31.23
N ARG A 5 -5.95 47.41 -32.25
CA ARG A 5 -5.50 46.14 -32.86
C ARG A 5 -6.47 45.68 -33.94
N GLN A 6 -6.26 46.24 -35.12
CA GLN A 6 -6.45 45.52 -36.39
C GLN A 6 -5.43 44.40 -36.54
N PHE A 7 -5.70 43.54 -37.53
CA PHE A 7 -4.88 42.49 -38.17
C PHE A 7 -4.97 41.10 -37.52
N LEU A 8 -5.84 40.21 -38.02
CA LEU A 8 -5.81 39.46 -39.29
C LEU A 8 -4.67 38.44 -39.40
N ALA A 9 -5.11 37.21 -39.69
CA ALA A 9 -4.45 36.15 -40.45
C ALA A 9 -3.28 35.42 -39.78
N SER A 10 -3.42 34.10 -39.59
CA SER A 10 -2.96 33.14 -40.61
C SER A 10 -3.13 31.70 -40.13
N SER A 11 -3.67 30.86 -41.01
CA SER A 11 -3.76 29.41 -40.90
C SER A 11 -2.38 28.75 -40.84
N ALA A 12 -2.26 27.65 -40.10
CA ALA A 12 -1.32 26.58 -40.43
C ALA A 12 -1.83 25.25 -39.86
N ALA A 13 -2.20 24.33 -40.75
CA ALA A 13 -2.34 22.92 -40.44
C ALA A 13 -0.97 22.35 -40.04
N CYS A 14 -0.92 21.51 -39.01
CA CYS A 14 0.20 20.61 -38.82
C CYS A 14 -0.25 19.30 -38.17
N ILE A 15 -0.35 18.29 -39.04
CA ILE A 15 0.09 16.90 -38.84
C ILE A 15 -0.40 16.21 -37.56
N THR A 16 -1.32 15.28 -37.79
CA THR A 16 -1.52 14.05 -37.00
C THR A 16 -0.20 13.41 -36.59
N ALA A 17 0.24 13.65 -35.35
CA ALA A 17 1.01 12.65 -34.63
C ALA A 17 -0.01 11.70 -34.01
N GLY A 18 -0.26 10.58 -34.70
CA GLY A 18 -0.97 9.46 -34.11
C GLY A 18 -0.22 9.04 -32.86
N ILE A 19 -0.76 9.37 -31.69
CA ILE A 19 -0.38 8.71 -30.45
C ILE A 19 -0.88 7.28 -30.58
N SER A 20 -0.07 6.44 -31.24
CA SER A 20 -0.09 5.00 -31.06
C SER A 20 0.43 4.72 -29.65
N GLY A 21 -0.41 5.03 -28.66
CA GLY A 21 -0.12 4.89 -27.24
C GLY A 21 -1.07 3.93 -26.54
N THR A 22 -1.64 2.95 -27.24
CA THR A 22 -2.57 1.96 -26.64
C THR A 22 -1.88 0.73 -26.02
N LYS A 23 -0.62 0.83 -25.61
CA LYS A 23 0.06 -0.28 -24.90
C LYS A 23 0.30 -0.07 -23.39
N ALA A 24 0.07 1.12 -22.85
CA ALA A 24 0.32 1.37 -21.41
C ALA A 24 -0.82 0.88 -20.50
N THR A 25 -2.06 0.83 -20.98
CA THR A 25 -3.24 0.52 -20.14
C THR A 25 -3.32 -0.94 -19.70
N GLY A 26 -2.84 -1.88 -20.52
CA GLY A 26 -2.89 -3.31 -20.21
C GLY A 26 -2.05 -3.71 -19.00
N ASN A 27 -0.87 -3.10 -18.83
CA ASN A 27 0.02 -3.41 -17.71
C ASN A 27 -0.51 -2.84 -16.39
N VAL A 28 -1.07 -1.63 -16.42
CA VAL A 28 -1.66 -0.99 -15.23
C VAL A 28 -2.89 -1.76 -14.74
N GLY A 29 -3.76 -2.22 -15.65
CA GLY A 29 -4.94 -3.02 -15.27
C GLY A 29 -4.57 -4.35 -14.60
N ILE A 30 -3.55 -5.04 -15.12
CA ILE A 30 -3.04 -6.30 -14.52
C ILE A 30 -2.41 -6.04 -13.16
N GLN A 31 -1.63 -4.96 -13.01
CA GLN A 31 -1.03 -4.57 -11.73
C GLN A 31 -2.10 -4.24 -10.68
N ARG A 32 -3.13 -3.49 -11.07
CA ARG A 32 -4.26 -3.15 -10.19
C ARG A 32 -4.98 -4.39 -9.69
N ALA A 33 -5.32 -5.34 -10.57
CA ALA A 33 -6.01 -6.56 -10.18
C ALA A 33 -5.18 -7.42 -9.20
N LYS A 34 -3.86 -7.49 -9.40
CA LYS A 34 -2.94 -8.19 -8.48
C LYS A 34 -2.86 -7.50 -7.12
N TRP A 35 -2.76 -6.17 -7.11
CA TRP A 35 -2.77 -5.37 -5.89
C TRP A 35 -4.06 -5.56 -5.11
N ASP A 36 -5.22 -5.43 -5.77
CA ASP A 36 -6.52 -5.58 -5.12
C ASP A 36 -6.72 -7.00 -4.54
N ALA A 37 -6.21 -8.03 -5.23
CA ALA A 37 -6.25 -9.39 -4.71
C ALA A 37 -5.35 -9.58 -3.47
N ALA A 38 -4.15 -9.01 -3.48
CA ALA A 38 -3.25 -9.04 -2.33
C ALA A 38 -3.83 -8.24 -1.15
N MET A 39 -4.48 -7.10 -1.41
CA MET A 39 -5.11 -6.31 -0.37
C MET A 39 -6.27 -7.03 0.29
N ARG A 40 -7.11 -7.73 -0.50
CA ARG A 40 -8.18 -8.56 0.09
C ARG A 40 -7.62 -9.61 1.03
N GLN A 41 -6.57 -10.34 0.61
CA GLN A 41 -5.91 -11.34 1.46
C GLN A 41 -5.38 -10.74 2.76
N PHE A 42 -4.75 -9.56 2.69
CA PHE A 42 -4.26 -8.86 3.86
C PHE A 42 -5.39 -8.49 4.82
N HIS A 43 -6.47 -7.87 4.33
CA HIS A 43 -7.61 -7.49 5.18
C HIS A 43 -8.36 -8.70 5.76
N ASP A 44 -8.52 -9.77 4.98
CA ASP A 44 -9.15 -11.01 5.47
C ASP A 44 -8.33 -11.59 6.63
N LYS A 45 -7.00 -11.60 6.51
CA LYS A 45 -6.09 -12.09 7.55
C LYS A 45 -6.03 -11.16 8.77
N GLU A 46 -6.06 -9.85 8.54
CA GLU A 46 -6.13 -8.84 9.59
C GLU A 46 -7.40 -9.00 10.44
N ALA A 47 -8.55 -9.14 9.77
CA ALA A 47 -9.83 -9.39 10.43
C ALA A 47 -9.84 -10.71 11.21
N GLU A 48 -9.25 -11.79 10.65
CA GLU A 48 -9.10 -13.06 11.36
C GLU A 48 -8.27 -12.91 12.64
N ARG A 49 -7.13 -12.22 12.54
CA ARG A 49 -6.23 -11.96 13.66
C ARG A 49 -6.89 -11.10 14.74
N GLU A 50 -7.53 -10.00 14.35
CA GLU A 50 -8.24 -9.10 15.26
C GLU A 50 -9.39 -9.83 15.96
N HIS A 51 -10.18 -10.60 15.22
CA HIS A 51 -11.27 -11.39 15.80
C HIS A 51 -10.74 -12.40 16.82
N PHE A 52 -9.67 -13.14 16.49
CA PHE A 52 -9.08 -14.11 17.42
C PHE A 52 -8.46 -13.42 18.64
N ALA A 53 -7.80 -12.28 18.46
CA ALA A 53 -7.27 -11.47 19.55
C ALA A 53 -8.38 -11.08 20.54
N ALA A 54 -9.42 -10.41 20.03
CA ALA A 54 -10.50 -9.88 20.84
C ALA A 54 -11.36 -10.96 21.53
N THR A 55 -11.57 -12.11 20.88
CA THR A 55 -12.50 -13.14 21.39
C THR A 55 -11.85 -14.25 22.18
N VAL A 56 -10.55 -14.53 21.96
CA VAL A 56 -9.87 -15.68 22.57
C VAL A 56 -8.62 -15.26 23.33
N HIS A 57 -7.67 -14.60 22.66
CA HIS A 57 -6.36 -14.32 23.24
C HIS A 57 -6.44 -13.27 24.35
N ASP A 58 -6.99 -12.09 24.08
CA ASP A 58 -6.97 -10.97 25.02
C ASP A 58 -7.75 -11.29 26.31
N PRO A 59 -8.95 -11.91 26.26
CA PRO A 59 -9.63 -12.34 27.48
C PRO A 59 -8.84 -13.39 28.27
N ALA A 60 -8.13 -14.30 27.60
CA ALA A 60 -7.28 -15.29 28.28
C ALA A 60 -6.07 -14.62 28.93
N TYR A 61 -5.45 -13.68 28.23
CA TYR A 61 -4.33 -12.89 28.71
C TYR A 61 -4.70 -12.05 29.93
N GLU A 62 -5.81 -11.30 29.87
CA GLU A 62 -6.33 -10.49 30.97
C GLU A 62 -6.60 -11.34 32.22
N ARG A 63 -7.23 -12.52 32.07
CA ARG A 63 -7.44 -13.46 33.19
C ARG A 63 -6.11 -13.93 33.80
N SER A 64 -5.12 -14.23 32.96
CA SER A 64 -3.78 -14.61 33.44
C SER A 64 -3.11 -13.46 34.20
N GLN A 65 -3.25 -12.21 33.74
CA GLN A 65 -2.70 -11.03 34.41
C GLN A 65 -3.40 -10.75 35.74
N ALA A 66 -4.69 -11.09 35.86
CA ALA A 66 -5.46 -10.98 37.10
C ALA A 66 -5.17 -12.10 38.13
N GLY A 67 -4.11 -12.88 37.94
CA GLY A 67 -3.72 -13.99 38.84
C GLY A 67 -4.42 -15.32 38.54
N GLY A 68 -5.16 -15.41 37.43
CA GLY A 68 -5.71 -16.66 36.93
C GLY A 68 -4.66 -17.60 36.32
N PRO A 69 -5.10 -18.72 35.71
CA PRO A 69 -4.20 -19.62 35.01
C PRO A 69 -3.44 -18.93 33.88
N ARG A 70 -2.22 -19.38 33.61
CA ARG A 70 -1.44 -18.93 32.46
C ARG A 70 -2.19 -19.21 31.15
N VAL A 71 -2.03 -18.33 30.17
CA VAL A 71 -2.55 -18.52 28.81
C VAL A 71 -2.01 -19.83 28.24
N ASP A 72 -2.91 -20.62 27.65
CA ASP A 72 -2.54 -21.87 26.98
C ASP A 72 -1.54 -21.59 25.86
N LYS A 73 -0.49 -22.40 25.78
CA LYS A 73 0.51 -22.32 24.71
C LYS A 73 -0.13 -22.32 23.33
N ALA A 74 -1.19 -23.10 23.11
CA ALA A 74 -1.88 -23.17 21.82
C ALA A 74 -2.54 -21.83 21.41
N ILE A 75 -2.98 -21.02 22.38
CA ILE A 75 -3.55 -19.69 22.12
C ILE A 75 -2.44 -18.73 21.69
N ASN A 76 -1.31 -18.73 22.40
CA ASN A 76 -0.14 -17.93 22.06
C ASN A 76 0.44 -18.32 20.69
N ASP A 77 0.65 -19.62 20.45
CA ASP A 77 1.16 -20.13 19.17
C ASP A 77 0.26 -19.72 17.98
N LYS A 78 -1.06 -19.60 18.22
CA LYS A 78 -2.01 -19.20 17.17
C LYS A 78 -1.94 -17.70 16.89
N ILE A 79 -1.90 -16.84 17.92
CA ILE A 79 -1.79 -15.39 17.69
C ILE A 79 -0.45 -15.02 17.04
N ASP A 80 0.64 -15.71 17.42
CA ASP A 80 1.96 -15.54 16.83
C ASP A 80 1.93 -15.90 15.34
N ARG A 81 1.35 -17.05 14.99
CA ARG A 81 1.20 -17.48 13.59
C ARG A 81 0.39 -16.50 12.76
N LEU A 82 -0.76 -16.03 13.28
CA LEU A 82 -1.59 -15.05 12.57
C LEU A 82 -0.84 -13.73 12.35
N THR A 83 -0.01 -13.32 13.31
CA THR A 83 0.82 -12.12 13.23
C THR A 83 1.94 -12.29 12.20
N GLU A 84 2.57 -13.46 12.13
CA GLU A 84 3.59 -13.78 11.11
C GLU A 84 2.98 -13.83 9.70
N GLU A 85 1.83 -14.50 9.53
CA GLU A 85 1.10 -14.55 8.25
C GLU A 85 0.70 -13.14 7.76
N LEU A 86 0.19 -12.30 8.67
CA LEU A 86 -0.17 -10.92 8.37
C LEU A 86 1.06 -10.09 7.97
N SER A 87 2.17 -10.24 8.70
CA SER A 87 3.45 -9.57 8.40
C SER A 87 3.97 -9.96 7.01
N ASN A 88 3.89 -11.24 6.65
CA ASN A 88 4.29 -11.73 5.33
C ASN A 88 3.43 -11.16 4.20
N LEU A 89 2.10 -11.08 4.40
CA LEU A 89 1.19 -10.45 3.43
C LEU A 89 1.47 -8.96 3.27
N ARG A 90 1.75 -8.28 4.38
CA ARG A 90 2.10 -6.85 4.39
C ARG A 90 3.40 -6.60 3.64
N TRP A 91 4.44 -7.39 3.92
CA TRP A 91 5.72 -7.31 3.23
C TRP A 91 5.55 -7.50 1.71
N LYS A 92 4.72 -8.45 1.30
CA LYS A 92 4.40 -8.69 -0.12
C LYS A 92 3.71 -7.48 -0.76
N LEU A 93 2.79 -6.82 -0.06
CA LEU A 93 2.10 -5.62 -0.55
C LEU A 93 3.07 -4.45 -0.72
N ILE A 94 3.90 -4.17 0.27
CA ILE A 94 4.88 -3.07 0.21
C ILE A 94 5.85 -3.25 -0.96
N ASN A 95 6.27 -4.49 -1.23
CA ASN A 95 7.18 -4.80 -2.35
C ASN A 95 6.50 -4.85 -3.73
N MET A 96 5.17 -4.92 -3.80
CA MET A 96 4.44 -4.95 -5.06
C MET A 96 4.39 -3.54 -5.68
N PRO A 97 4.59 -3.36 -7.00
CA PRO A 97 4.42 -2.06 -7.63
C PRO A 97 3.02 -1.47 -7.37
N ALA A 98 2.96 -0.24 -6.88
CA ALA A 98 1.71 0.42 -6.55
C ALA A 98 0.93 0.80 -7.83
N PRO A 99 -0.29 0.33 -8.06
CA PRO A 99 -0.99 0.61 -9.32
C PRO A 99 -1.32 2.10 -9.54
N ASP A 100 -1.45 2.88 -8.47
CA ASP A 100 -1.84 4.28 -8.50
C ASP A 100 -1.40 5.03 -7.23
N SER A 101 -1.73 6.33 -7.16
CA SER A 101 -1.37 7.20 -6.03
C SER A 101 -2.03 6.78 -4.72
N LYS A 102 -3.21 6.17 -4.74
CA LYS A 102 -3.88 5.70 -3.51
C LYS A 102 -3.12 4.53 -2.90
N ALA A 103 -2.66 3.60 -3.72
CA ALA A 103 -1.83 2.51 -3.26
C ALA A 103 -0.49 3.01 -2.70
N VAL A 104 0.12 4.04 -3.30
CA VAL A 104 1.32 4.68 -2.72
C VAL A 104 1.03 5.32 -1.36
N MET A 105 -0.08 6.04 -1.23
CA MET A 105 -0.46 6.65 0.05
C MET A 105 -0.59 5.58 1.14
N TRP A 106 -1.22 4.43 0.84
CA TRP A 106 -1.29 3.32 1.78
C TRP A 106 0.10 2.84 2.25
N LYS A 107 1.09 2.77 1.35
CA LYS A 107 2.47 2.40 1.73
C LYS A 107 3.13 3.46 2.62
N LEU A 108 2.90 4.74 2.32
CA LEU A 108 3.42 5.85 3.11
C LEU A 108 2.82 5.87 4.51
N ASP A 109 1.49 5.70 4.61
CA ASP A 109 0.79 5.62 5.89
C ASP A 109 1.39 4.49 6.74
N TYR A 110 1.59 3.30 6.15
CA TYR A 110 2.25 2.19 6.85
C TYR A 110 3.68 2.53 7.32
N LEU A 111 4.49 3.13 6.45
CA LEU A 111 5.87 3.52 6.78
C LEU A 111 5.94 4.56 7.90
N LEU A 112 4.88 5.35 8.09
CA LEU A 112 4.80 6.39 9.10
C LEU A 112 4.19 5.88 10.42
N GLU A 113 3.23 4.96 10.37
CA GLU A 113 2.59 4.36 11.56
C GLU A 113 3.59 3.54 12.40
N ASP A 114 4.56 2.86 11.78
CA ASP A 114 5.50 1.95 12.47
C ASP A 114 6.67 2.66 13.19
N ASN A 115 6.75 4.00 13.17
CA ASN A 115 7.84 4.77 13.84
C ASN A 115 7.53 5.13 15.30
N CYS A 116 6.77 4.29 16.02
CA CYS A 116 6.29 4.58 17.39
C CYS A 116 7.40 4.76 18.46
N ASP A 117 8.66 4.43 18.15
CA ASP A 117 9.82 4.51 19.04
C ASP A 117 10.92 5.47 18.53
N GLY A 118 10.67 6.21 17.45
CA GLY A 118 11.64 7.14 16.86
C GLY A 118 12.79 6.46 16.10
N TYR A 119 12.73 5.13 15.90
CA TYR A 119 13.69 4.37 15.11
C TYR A 119 13.04 3.74 13.89
N THR A 120 13.44 4.21 12.72
CA THR A 120 13.11 3.52 11.46
C THR A 120 13.93 2.24 11.40
N HIS A 121 13.29 1.09 11.62
CA HIS A 121 14.00 -0.19 11.58
C HIS A 121 14.63 -0.42 10.20
N GLY A 122 15.80 -1.06 10.13
CA GLY A 122 16.58 -1.20 8.88
C GLY A 122 15.82 -1.84 7.71
N TYR A 123 14.80 -2.67 7.97
CA TYR A 123 13.92 -3.25 6.94
C TYR A 123 13.01 -2.21 6.25
N HIS A 124 12.85 -1.01 6.81
CA HIS A 124 12.11 0.08 6.18
C HIS A 124 12.84 0.69 4.98
N MET A 125 14.16 0.50 4.84
CA MET A 125 14.89 1.11 3.72
C MET A 125 14.52 0.47 2.38
N ASP A 126 14.29 -0.83 2.33
CA ASP A 126 13.82 -1.51 1.11
C ASP A 126 12.39 -1.07 0.77
N CYS A 127 11.52 -1.02 1.79
CA CYS A 127 10.15 -0.54 1.66
C CYS A 127 10.07 0.91 1.17
N PHE A 128 10.93 1.78 1.71
CA PHE A 128 11.03 3.18 1.33
C PHE A 128 11.57 3.31 -0.10
N THR A 129 12.61 2.55 -0.45
CA THR A 129 13.18 2.52 -1.80
C THR A 129 12.13 2.11 -2.83
N GLN A 130 11.36 1.06 -2.55
CA GLN A 130 10.27 0.62 -3.42
C GLN A 130 9.16 1.67 -3.53
N THR A 131 8.79 2.31 -2.42
CA THR A 131 7.76 3.37 -2.41
C THR A 131 8.19 4.60 -3.21
N LEU A 132 9.46 5.00 -3.11
CA LEU A 132 10.05 6.05 -3.96
C LEU A 132 10.08 5.65 -5.43
N ALA A 133 10.38 4.39 -5.75
CA ALA A 133 10.35 3.90 -7.12
C ALA A 133 8.93 3.97 -7.70
N ASP A 134 7.91 3.64 -6.91
CA ASP A 134 6.51 3.80 -7.31
C ASP A 134 6.11 5.26 -7.54
N LEU A 135 6.55 6.18 -6.68
CA LEU A 135 6.32 7.61 -6.86
C LEU A 135 6.93 8.12 -8.16
N ARG A 136 8.21 7.83 -8.42
CA ARG A 136 8.90 8.24 -9.66
C ARG A 136 8.17 7.71 -10.89
N ARG A 137 7.78 6.44 -10.87
CA ARG A 137 7.01 5.82 -11.96
C ARG A 137 5.66 6.50 -12.20
N LEU A 138 4.95 6.89 -11.14
CA LEU A 138 3.65 7.54 -11.26
C LEU A 138 3.74 9.02 -11.67
N MET A 139 4.87 9.68 -11.37
CA MET A 139 5.15 11.05 -11.84
C MET A 139 5.66 11.10 -13.29
N GLY A 140 6.06 9.95 -13.87
CA GLY A 140 6.62 9.87 -15.21
C GLY A 140 8.14 10.08 -15.27
N ASP A 141 8.82 10.03 -14.12
CA ASP A 141 10.27 10.22 -13.97
C ASP A 141 11.06 8.90 -14.12
N ALA A 142 10.40 7.83 -14.60
CA ALA A 142 10.96 6.48 -14.66
C ALA A 142 11.59 6.12 -16.01
#